data_AF-A0A935JIA4-F1
#
_entry.id   AF-A0A935JIA4-F1
#
_cell.length_a   1.000
_cell.length_b   1.000
_cell.length_c   1.000
_cell.angle_alpha   90.00
_cell.angle_beta   90.00
_cell.angle_gamma   90.00
#
_symmetry.space_group_name_H-M   'P 1'
#
loop_
_entity.id
_entity.type
_entity.pdbx_description
1 polymer ?
#
loop_
_entity_poly.entity_id
_entity_poly.type
_entity_poly.pdbx_seq_one_letter_code
_entity_poly.pdbx_strand_id
1 'polypeptide(L)'
;MRFYNRLLTFSNLILIVSTISFTSLGVPGNTIYKSTDAAGRITYSDTPTPDAKPVHLHPVPSPTLHQVTTVLDGDTIILKGNQHIRLLGINTPETDTRHREAEAGGIVAKKWLQEKLTGVNVYLEYDQQKADHYNRSLAHIRTKNGEHINLILVEKGFAFVNLIPPNLRHADALISAQKKAEKNKLGIWAYPDYAPFPITQIANRRTRGWQRFYGNPTSIKRSKKYSRLFFSNNIDIRFENKYLTLFPPLETYLNKTIEVRGWVSRRSDHYSILIQHPSAIVIR
;
A
#
# COMPACT_ATOMS: atom_id res chain seq x y z
N MET A 1 -81.62 38.37 -13.30
CA MET A 1 -81.52 38.01 -14.73
C MET A 1 -80.15 37.39 -14.98
N ARG A 2 -80.13 36.09 -15.32
CA ARG A 2 -79.10 35.28 -16.02
C ARG A 2 -77.65 35.15 -15.48
N PHE A 3 -77.39 33.93 -14.98
CA PHE A 3 -76.31 32.97 -15.33
C PHE A 3 -74.93 33.47 -15.82
N TYR A 4 -73.84 32.95 -15.23
CA TYR A 4 -72.96 31.97 -15.90
C TYR A 4 -71.98 31.24 -14.95
N ASN A 5 -71.84 29.95 -15.20
CA ASN A 5 -70.96 28.96 -14.58
C ASN A 5 -69.46 29.22 -14.81
N ARG A 6 -68.60 28.75 -13.88
CA ARG A 6 -67.40 27.96 -14.23
C ARG A 6 -66.89 27.14 -13.04
N LEU A 7 -67.06 25.83 -13.15
CA LEU A 7 -66.40 24.79 -12.34
C LEU A 7 -64.93 24.68 -12.76
N LEU A 8 -64.02 24.71 -11.80
CA LEU A 8 -62.61 24.33 -11.97
C LEU A 8 -62.42 22.94 -11.38
N THR A 9 -62.21 21.95 -12.25
CA THR A 9 -61.81 20.60 -11.87
C THR A 9 -60.29 20.55 -11.67
N PHE A 10 -59.84 20.29 -10.45
CA PHE A 10 -58.43 19.95 -10.19
C PHE A 10 -58.22 18.46 -10.45
N SER A 11 -57.37 18.14 -11.43
CA SER A 11 -56.87 16.81 -11.73
C SER A 11 -55.76 16.43 -10.73
N ASN A 12 -56.00 15.41 -9.92
CA ASN A 12 -54.97 14.80 -9.06
C ASN A 12 -54.01 13.96 -9.91
N LEU A 13 -52.82 14.49 -10.18
CA LEU A 13 -51.71 13.74 -10.77
C LEU A 13 -50.97 13.01 -9.65
N ILE A 14 -51.20 11.70 -9.51
CA ILE A 14 -50.45 10.84 -8.60
C ILE A 14 -49.05 10.62 -9.18
N LEU A 15 -48.03 11.24 -8.57
CA LEU A 15 -46.62 11.04 -8.89
C LEU A 15 -46.16 9.70 -8.28
N ILE A 16 -46.02 8.67 -9.11
CA ILE A 16 -45.40 7.40 -8.70
C ILE A 16 -43.89 7.66 -8.53
N VAL A 17 -43.45 7.83 -7.29
CA VAL A 17 -42.03 7.86 -6.94
C VAL A 17 -41.54 6.41 -6.96
N SER A 18 -40.99 5.98 -8.11
CA SER A 18 -40.25 4.74 -8.20
C SER A 18 -39.01 4.84 -7.29
N THR A 19 -39.05 4.16 -6.15
CA THR A 19 -37.87 3.94 -5.32
C THR A 19 -36.87 3.12 -6.11
N ILE A 20 -35.88 3.78 -6.69
CA ILE A 20 -34.69 3.14 -7.22
C ILE A 20 -33.94 2.63 -5.98
N SER A 21 -34.07 1.33 -5.71
CA SER A 21 -33.23 0.63 -4.76
C SER A 21 -31.79 0.76 -5.24
N PHE A 22 -31.03 1.68 -4.65
CA PHE A 22 -29.57 1.70 -4.76
C PHE A 22 -29.07 0.38 -4.17
N THR A 23 -28.72 -0.56 -5.04
CA THR A 23 -27.87 -1.68 -4.67
C THR A 23 -26.62 -1.09 -4.01
N SER A 24 -26.27 -1.58 -2.83
CA SER A 24 -25.10 -1.07 -2.12
C SER A 24 -23.89 -1.22 -3.04
N LEU A 25 -23.38 -0.10 -3.55
CA LEU A 25 -22.06 -0.05 -4.15
C LEU A 25 -21.11 -0.55 -3.08
N GLY A 26 -20.63 -1.79 -3.25
CA GLY A 26 -19.61 -2.37 -2.38
C GLY A 26 -18.48 -1.35 -2.25
N VAL A 27 -18.06 -1.10 -1.02
CA VAL A 27 -17.04 -0.09 -0.69
C VAL A 27 -15.86 -0.25 -1.66
N PRO A 28 -15.61 0.72 -2.56
CA PRO A 28 -14.44 0.68 -3.41
C PRO A 28 -13.22 0.81 -2.48
N GLY A 29 -12.44 -0.27 -2.36
CA GLY A 29 -11.23 -0.27 -1.53
C GLY A 29 -10.72 -1.64 -1.06
N ASN A 30 -11.50 -2.71 -1.21
CA ASN A 30 -11.11 -4.06 -0.78
C ASN A 30 -11.04 -5.10 -1.91
N THR A 31 -11.31 -4.73 -3.15
CA THR A 31 -11.33 -5.67 -4.28
C THR A 31 -9.98 -5.68 -4.98
N ILE A 32 -9.32 -6.84 -5.00
CA ILE A 32 -8.15 -7.06 -5.85
C ILE A 32 -8.64 -7.53 -7.22
N TYR A 33 -8.09 -6.99 -8.28
CA TYR A 33 -8.42 -7.33 -9.65
C TYR A 33 -7.26 -8.08 -10.30
N LYS A 34 -7.58 -9.12 -11.08
CA LYS A 34 -6.64 -9.90 -11.88
C LYS A 34 -6.87 -9.62 -13.35
N SER A 35 -5.81 -9.25 -14.06
CA SER A 35 -5.82 -9.04 -15.51
C SER A 35 -4.80 -9.95 -16.18
N THR A 36 -5.12 -10.39 -17.39
CA THR A 36 -4.20 -11.14 -18.25
C THR A 36 -3.95 -10.32 -19.51
N ASP A 37 -2.70 -10.01 -19.80
CA ASP A 37 -2.37 -9.26 -21.02
C ASP A 37 -2.38 -10.15 -22.29
N ALA A 38 -2.21 -9.53 -23.46
CA ALA A 38 -2.19 -10.23 -24.75
C ALA A 38 -1.08 -11.28 -24.87
N ALA A 39 -0.05 -11.22 -24.01
CA ALA A 39 1.03 -12.21 -23.94
C ALA A 39 0.78 -13.29 -22.87
N GLY A 40 -0.43 -13.35 -22.29
CA GLY A 40 -0.80 -14.32 -21.25
C GLY A 40 -0.25 -14.02 -19.86
N ARG A 41 0.36 -12.85 -19.63
CA ARG A 41 0.95 -12.49 -18.33
C ARG A 41 -0.13 -12.01 -17.38
N ILE A 42 -0.12 -12.58 -16.17
CA ILE A 42 -1.07 -12.25 -15.11
C ILE A 42 -0.53 -11.08 -14.28
N THR A 43 -1.39 -10.09 -14.02
CA THR A 43 -1.11 -8.93 -13.15
C THR A 43 -2.24 -8.72 -12.15
N TYR A 44 -1.93 -8.11 -11.01
CA TYR A 44 -2.87 -7.86 -9.92
C TYR A 44 -2.86 -6.39 -9.52
N SER A 45 -4.04 -5.79 -9.41
CA SER A 45 -4.26 -4.37 -9.15
C SER A 45 -5.29 -4.17 -8.04
N ASP A 46 -5.18 -3.09 -7.29
CA ASP A 46 -6.21 -2.58 -6.37
C ASP A 46 -7.23 -1.66 -7.08
N THR A 47 -6.96 -1.30 -8.33
CA THR A 47 -7.83 -0.48 -9.19
C THR A 47 -8.42 -1.31 -10.33
N PRO A 48 -9.74 -1.19 -10.65
CA PRO A 48 -10.35 -1.89 -11.77
C PRO A 48 -9.83 -1.38 -13.12
N THR A 49 -9.63 -2.30 -14.08
CA THR A 49 -9.46 -1.98 -15.51
C THR A 49 -10.51 -2.75 -16.33
N PRO A 50 -10.84 -2.32 -17.57
CA PRO A 50 -11.94 -2.92 -18.35
C PRO A 50 -11.85 -4.45 -18.50
N ASP A 51 -10.65 -5.00 -18.62
CA ASP A 51 -10.41 -6.44 -18.80
C ASP A 51 -10.12 -7.18 -17.49
N ALA A 52 -10.16 -6.49 -16.35
CA ALA A 52 -9.80 -7.08 -15.07
C ALA A 52 -10.99 -7.81 -14.42
N LYS A 53 -10.74 -9.02 -13.93
CA LYS A 53 -11.72 -9.79 -13.17
C LYS A 53 -11.46 -9.61 -11.68
N PRO A 54 -12.48 -9.35 -10.85
CA PRO A 54 -12.30 -9.33 -9.40
C PRO A 54 -11.81 -10.70 -8.94
N VAL A 55 -10.81 -10.70 -8.05
CA VAL A 55 -10.30 -11.89 -7.40
C VAL A 55 -11.17 -12.16 -6.20
N HIS A 56 -11.72 -13.36 -6.12
CA HIS A 56 -12.36 -13.82 -4.89
C HIS A 56 -11.31 -13.93 -3.80
N LEU A 57 -11.29 -12.94 -2.94
CA LEU A 57 -10.62 -13.03 -1.67
C LEU A 57 -11.42 -14.00 -0.81
N HIS A 58 -10.76 -15.03 -0.26
CA HIS A 58 -11.42 -15.88 0.73
C HIS A 58 -11.95 -14.98 1.89
N PRO A 59 -13.18 -15.19 2.36
CA PRO A 59 -13.71 -14.51 3.55
C PRO A 59 -12.82 -14.86 4.74
N VAL A 60 -12.34 -13.83 5.43
CA VAL A 60 -11.28 -13.90 6.44
C VAL A 60 -11.54 -12.77 7.45
N PRO A 61 -11.27 -12.93 8.76
CA PRO A 61 -10.17 -13.68 9.37
C PRO A 61 -10.31 -15.21 9.30
N SER A 62 -9.18 -15.93 9.29
CA SER A 62 -9.18 -17.36 9.63
C SER A 62 -9.95 -17.53 10.95
N PRO A 63 -10.88 -18.48 11.11
CA PRO A 63 -11.65 -18.62 12.35
C PRO A 63 -10.79 -19.06 13.54
N THR A 64 -9.56 -19.49 13.28
CA THR A 64 -8.62 -19.95 14.30
C THR A 64 -7.87 -18.80 14.94
N LEU A 65 -7.90 -18.75 16.27
CA LEU A 65 -7.07 -17.86 17.05
C LEU A 65 -5.66 -18.44 17.22
N HIS A 66 -4.66 -17.58 17.07
CA HIS A 66 -3.27 -17.91 17.29
C HIS A 66 -2.69 -17.01 18.38
N GLN A 67 -2.01 -17.60 19.35
CA GLN A 67 -1.32 -16.85 20.39
C GLN A 67 -0.01 -16.30 19.85
N VAL A 68 0.21 -14.99 19.98
CA VAL A 68 1.51 -14.37 19.72
C VAL A 68 2.42 -14.60 20.92
N THR A 69 3.56 -15.26 20.69
CA THR A 69 4.55 -15.54 21.74
C THR A 69 5.64 -14.49 21.78
N THR A 70 6.06 -13.99 20.62
CA THR A 70 7.19 -13.06 20.50
C THR A 70 6.93 -12.04 19.41
N VAL A 71 7.37 -10.80 19.63
CA VAL A 71 7.51 -9.80 18.58
C VAL A 71 8.99 -9.68 18.24
N LEU A 72 9.35 -10.11 17.04
CA LEU A 72 10.74 -10.15 16.59
C LEU A 72 11.21 -8.75 16.17
N ASP A 73 10.38 -8.05 15.39
CA ASP A 73 10.59 -6.68 14.95
C ASP A 73 9.25 -5.94 14.80
N GLY A 74 9.26 -4.65 14.46
CA GLY A 74 8.08 -3.80 14.34
C GLY A 74 7.01 -4.28 13.34
N ASP A 75 7.33 -5.25 12.49
CA ASP A 75 6.43 -5.81 11.49
C ASP A 75 6.51 -7.35 11.35
N THR A 76 7.10 -8.02 12.35
CA THR A 76 7.28 -9.47 12.36
C THR A 76 7.00 -10.04 13.74
N ILE A 77 6.05 -10.98 13.82
CA ILE A 77 5.67 -11.68 15.05
C ILE A 77 5.91 -13.19 14.93
N ILE A 78 6.00 -13.87 16.07
CA ILE A 78 6.11 -15.32 16.18
C ILE A 78 4.90 -15.81 16.97
N LEU A 79 4.22 -16.81 16.43
CA LEU A 79 3.09 -17.46 17.07
C LEU A 79 3.55 -18.70 17.87
N LYS A 80 2.71 -19.16 18.79
CA LYS A 80 2.85 -20.45 19.44
C LYS A 80 3.02 -21.55 18.38
N GLY A 81 4.05 -22.39 18.53
CA GLY A 81 4.48 -23.35 17.51
C GLY A 81 5.59 -22.83 16.59
N ASN A 82 6.21 -21.69 16.92
CA ASN A 82 7.36 -21.10 16.22
C ASN A 82 7.06 -20.71 14.75
N GLN A 83 5.82 -20.33 14.45
CA GLN A 83 5.45 -19.84 13.13
C GLN A 83 5.72 -18.33 13.03
N HIS A 84 6.56 -17.93 12.08
CA HIS A 84 6.89 -16.53 11.82
C HIS A 84 5.85 -15.91 10.89
N ILE A 85 5.32 -14.75 11.28
CA ILE A 85 4.37 -13.96 10.49
C ILE A 85 4.97 -12.60 10.17
N ARG A 86 5.08 -12.28 8.88
CA ARG A 86 5.44 -10.95 8.37
C ARG A 86 4.17 -10.19 8.02
N LEU A 87 4.04 -8.98 8.56
CA LEU A 87 2.84 -8.16 8.43
C LEU A 87 2.70 -7.60 6.99
N LEU A 88 1.60 -7.95 6.31
CA LEU A 88 1.33 -7.53 4.94
C LEU A 88 1.10 -6.02 4.79
N GLY A 89 1.52 -5.50 3.63
CA GLY A 89 1.26 -4.13 3.15
C GLY A 89 2.07 -3.03 3.84
N ILE A 90 2.92 -3.37 4.82
CA ILE A 90 3.66 -2.42 5.64
C ILE A 90 5.10 -2.87 5.88
N ASN A 91 5.98 -1.93 6.17
CA ASN A 91 7.30 -2.19 6.74
C ASN A 91 7.56 -1.19 7.87
N THR A 92 8.26 -1.62 8.91
CA THR A 92 8.73 -0.71 9.97
C THR A 92 10.19 -0.34 9.74
N PRO A 93 10.67 0.77 10.33
CA PRO A 93 12.10 0.99 10.44
C PRO A 93 12.76 -0.19 11.15
N GLU A 94 13.92 -0.62 10.65
CA GLU A 94 14.64 -1.77 11.21
C GLU A 94 15.13 -1.47 12.64
N THR A 95 15.07 -2.46 13.53
CA THR A 95 15.68 -2.37 14.87
C THR A 95 17.17 -2.76 14.84
N ASP A 96 17.88 -2.42 15.92
CA ASP A 96 19.32 -2.67 16.02
C ASP A 96 19.65 -4.16 15.98
N THR A 97 20.71 -4.52 15.28
CA THR A 97 21.25 -5.88 15.20
C THR A 97 22.76 -5.84 15.35
N ARG A 98 23.40 -7.00 15.60
CA ARG A 98 24.87 -7.10 15.70
C ARG A 98 25.64 -6.53 14.49
N HIS A 99 24.98 -6.35 13.35
CA HIS A 99 25.61 -5.96 12.08
C HIS A 99 25.00 -4.68 11.47
N ARG A 100 23.98 -4.09 12.08
CA ARG A 100 23.26 -2.94 11.52
C ARG A 100 22.61 -2.12 12.63
N GLU A 101 22.96 -0.83 12.65
CA GLU A 101 22.34 0.17 13.52
C GLU A 101 20.83 0.31 13.25
N ALA A 102 20.08 0.62 14.31
CA ALA A 102 18.65 0.88 14.22
C ALA A 102 18.33 2.06 13.30
N GLU A 103 17.23 1.95 12.56
CA GLU A 103 16.64 3.08 11.85
C GLU A 103 15.76 3.92 12.81
N ALA A 104 15.68 5.22 12.56
CA ALA A 104 14.95 6.15 13.41
C ALA A 104 13.47 5.74 13.56
N GLY A 105 13.06 5.39 14.78
CA GLY A 105 11.69 4.95 15.09
C GLY A 105 11.47 3.43 15.13
N GLY A 106 12.47 2.61 14.78
CA GLY A 106 12.31 1.15 14.79
C GLY A 106 11.96 0.59 16.17
N ILE A 107 12.65 1.07 17.21
CA ILE A 107 12.39 0.67 18.61
C ILE A 107 10.96 1.04 19.03
N VAL A 108 10.44 2.18 18.58
CA VAL A 108 9.08 2.65 18.93
C VAL A 108 8.03 1.70 18.36
N ALA A 109 8.17 1.33 17.08
CA ALA A 109 7.25 0.42 16.41
C ALA A 109 7.25 -0.98 17.07
N LYS A 110 8.44 -1.52 17.32
CA LYS A 110 8.61 -2.82 17.99
C LYS A 110 8.02 -2.83 19.40
N LYS A 111 8.30 -1.81 20.21
CA LYS A 111 7.78 -1.71 21.58
C LYS A 111 6.26 -1.61 21.59
N TRP A 112 5.68 -0.78 20.73
CA TRP A 112 4.23 -0.66 20.63
C TRP A 112 3.59 -2.00 20.23
N LEU A 113 4.18 -2.71 19.26
CA LEU A 113 3.67 -4.01 18.84
C LEU A 113 3.81 -5.07 19.95
N GLN A 114 4.90 -5.05 20.73
CA GLN A 114 5.12 -5.90 21.91
C GLN A 114 4.04 -5.69 22.96
N GLU A 115 3.76 -4.43 23.33
CA GLU A 115 2.73 -4.06 24.30
C GLU A 115 1.34 -4.47 23.82
N LYS A 116 1.08 -4.33 22.51
CA LYS A 116 -0.23 -4.64 21.93
C LYS A 116 -0.49 -6.13 21.77
N LEU A 117 0.53 -6.95 21.46
CA LEU A 117 0.34 -8.32 21.00
C LEU A 117 1.00 -9.43 21.82
N THR A 118 2.02 -9.17 22.64
CA THR A 118 2.70 -10.27 23.37
C THR A 118 1.72 -11.02 24.28
N GLY A 119 1.59 -12.33 24.09
CA GLY A 119 0.66 -13.19 24.84
C GLY A 119 -0.80 -13.13 24.36
N VAL A 120 -1.13 -12.22 23.43
CA VAL A 120 -2.49 -12.00 22.92
C VAL A 120 -2.83 -13.00 21.82
N ASN A 121 -4.10 -13.42 21.78
CA ASN A 121 -4.64 -14.25 20.71
C ASN A 121 -5.18 -13.38 19.58
N VAL A 122 -4.73 -13.64 18.36
CA VAL A 122 -5.09 -12.89 17.14
C VAL A 122 -5.58 -13.82 16.05
N TYR A 123 -6.37 -13.28 15.13
CA TYR A 123 -6.68 -13.92 13.87
C TYR A 123 -5.70 -13.46 12.78
N LEU A 124 -5.40 -14.37 11.87
CA LEU A 124 -4.58 -14.10 10.69
C LEU A 124 -5.49 -13.85 9.49
N GLU A 125 -5.27 -12.71 8.83
CA GLU A 125 -5.92 -12.34 7.59
C GLU A 125 -4.97 -12.43 6.40
N TYR A 126 -5.05 -13.55 5.67
CA TYR A 126 -4.22 -13.84 4.51
C TYR A 126 -4.68 -13.12 3.24
N ASP A 127 -3.76 -13.02 2.29
CA ASP A 127 -4.02 -12.57 0.92
C ASP A 127 -3.61 -13.65 -0.10
N GLN A 128 -3.55 -13.30 -1.38
CA GLN A 128 -3.28 -14.22 -2.50
C GLN A 128 -2.06 -15.11 -2.28
N GLN A 129 -0.95 -14.53 -1.84
CA GLN A 129 0.28 -15.22 -1.50
C GLN A 129 0.46 -15.25 0.02
N LYS A 130 0.49 -16.47 0.58
CA LYS A 130 0.52 -16.70 2.03
C LYS A 130 1.93 -16.83 2.63
N ALA A 131 2.97 -16.94 1.82
CA ALA A 131 4.35 -17.08 2.29
C ALA A 131 5.32 -16.30 1.42
N ASP A 132 6.38 -15.75 2.04
CA ASP A 132 7.50 -15.15 1.31
C ASP A 132 8.60 -16.17 0.99
N HIS A 133 9.66 -15.72 0.31
CA HIS A 133 10.80 -16.58 -0.05
C HIS A 133 11.68 -16.99 1.13
N TYR A 134 11.47 -16.41 2.32
CA TYR A 134 12.08 -16.84 3.58
C TYR A 134 11.19 -17.81 4.36
N ASN A 135 10.11 -18.29 3.74
CA ASN A 135 9.13 -19.19 4.33
C ASN A 135 8.40 -18.61 5.56
N ARG A 136 8.38 -17.27 5.71
CA ARG A 136 7.51 -16.60 6.70
C ARG A 136 6.10 -16.55 6.14
N SER A 137 5.11 -16.76 6.99
CA SER A 137 3.72 -16.56 6.59
C SER A 137 3.41 -15.07 6.48
N LEU A 138 2.55 -14.71 5.52
CA LEU A 138 2.19 -13.34 5.19
C LEU A 138 0.74 -13.08 5.59
N ALA A 139 0.50 -12.17 6.53
CA ALA A 139 -0.85 -11.88 6.98
C ALA A 139 -1.03 -10.44 7.47
N HIS A 140 -2.26 -9.97 7.42
CA HIS A 140 -2.75 -8.91 8.30
C HIS A 140 -3.16 -9.51 9.66
N ILE A 141 -2.98 -8.75 10.73
CA ILE A 141 -3.33 -9.21 12.07
C ILE A 141 -4.63 -8.52 12.51
N ARG A 142 -5.59 -9.34 12.97
CA ARG A 142 -6.86 -8.91 13.54
C ARG A 142 -6.97 -9.37 14.98
N THR A 143 -7.27 -8.46 15.91
CA THR A 143 -7.54 -8.83 17.30
C THR A 143 -8.96 -9.36 17.47
N LYS A 144 -9.28 -9.91 18.65
CA LYS A 144 -10.65 -10.39 18.96
C LYS A 144 -11.73 -9.30 18.87
N ASN A 145 -11.40 -8.07 19.21
CA ASN A 145 -12.27 -6.90 19.09
C ASN A 145 -12.27 -6.29 17.67
N GLY A 146 -11.62 -6.92 16.69
CA GLY A 146 -11.68 -6.51 15.28
C GLY A 146 -10.64 -5.46 14.85
N GLU A 147 -9.74 -5.04 15.73
CA GLU A 147 -8.70 -4.06 15.39
C GLU A 147 -7.75 -4.60 14.32
N HIS A 148 -7.42 -3.75 13.33
CA HIS A 148 -6.47 -4.06 12.27
C HIS A 148 -5.08 -3.54 12.64
N ILE A 149 -4.21 -4.42 13.13
CA ILE A 149 -2.91 -3.98 13.67
C ILE A 149 -2.03 -3.33 12.60
N ASN A 150 -2.01 -3.88 11.37
CA ASN A 150 -1.20 -3.31 10.29
C ASN A 150 -1.63 -1.88 9.96
N LEU A 151 -2.93 -1.62 9.92
CA LEU A 151 -3.47 -0.28 9.66
C LEU A 151 -3.13 0.67 10.81
N ILE A 152 -3.30 0.25 12.06
CA ILE A 152 -3.01 1.07 13.23
C ILE A 152 -1.52 1.47 13.29
N LEU A 153 -0.61 0.57 12.92
CA LEU A 153 0.82 0.88 12.80
C LEU A 153 1.06 2.03 11.82
N VAL A 154 0.37 2.05 10.68
CA VAL A 154 0.47 3.12 9.68
C VAL A 154 -0.21 4.41 10.17
N GLU A 155 -1.38 4.32 10.77
CA GLU A 155 -2.11 5.47 11.33
C GLU A 155 -1.31 6.21 12.40
N LYS A 156 -0.53 5.48 13.20
CA LYS A 156 0.37 6.05 14.21
C LYS A 156 1.69 6.57 13.63
N GLY A 157 1.96 6.33 12.35
CA GLY A 157 3.23 6.64 11.71
C GLY A 157 4.39 5.78 12.22
N PHE A 158 4.14 4.55 12.67
CA PHE A 158 5.16 3.61 13.10
C PHE A 158 5.67 2.72 11.96
N ALA A 159 4.90 2.64 10.88
CA ALA A 159 5.24 1.91 9.67
C ALA A 159 4.97 2.77 8.43
N PHE A 160 5.65 2.42 7.34
CA PHE A 160 5.35 2.93 5.99
C PHE A 160 4.73 1.82 5.14
N VAL A 161 3.93 2.22 4.16
CA VAL A 161 3.24 1.33 3.22
C VAL A 161 4.25 0.71 2.27
N ASN A 162 4.21 -0.62 2.17
CA ASN A 162 5.02 -1.41 1.26
C ASN A 162 4.14 -2.49 0.61
N LEU A 163 3.59 -2.16 -0.56
CA LEU A 163 2.66 -3.01 -1.30
C LEU A 163 3.39 -3.79 -2.38
N ILE A 164 3.22 -5.12 -2.38
CA ILE A 164 3.86 -6.03 -3.32
C ILE A 164 2.78 -6.94 -3.92
N PRO A 165 2.43 -6.77 -5.20
CA PRO A 165 1.48 -7.67 -5.87
C PRO A 165 1.97 -9.13 -5.85
N PRO A 166 1.08 -10.11 -5.63
CA PRO A 166 -0.39 -10.00 -5.69
C PRO A 166 -1.08 -9.59 -4.38
N ASN A 167 -0.33 -9.30 -3.32
CA ASN A 167 -0.90 -9.00 -2.00
C ASN A 167 -1.22 -7.51 -1.86
N LEU A 168 -2.44 -7.13 -2.22
CA LEU A 168 -2.94 -5.74 -2.28
C LEU A 168 -4.19 -5.51 -1.42
N ARG A 169 -4.56 -6.48 -0.57
CA ARG A 169 -5.68 -6.31 0.35
C ARG A 169 -5.43 -5.09 1.25
N HIS A 170 -6.47 -4.27 1.42
CA HIS A 170 -6.45 -3.04 2.22
C HIS A 170 -5.49 -1.94 1.71
N ALA A 171 -5.02 -2.01 0.45
CA ALA A 171 -4.10 -1.01 -0.12
C ALA A 171 -4.61 0.42 0.05
N ASP A 172 -5.87 0.70 -0.31
CA ASP A 172 -6.47 2.04 -0.19
C ASP A 172 -6.52 2.56 1.24
N ALA A 173 -6.88 1.69 2.20
CA ALA A 173 -6.94 2.04 3.61
C ALA A 173 -5.54 2.37 4.15
N LEU A 174 -4.54 1.55 3.83
CA LEU A 174 -3.15 1.75 4.23
C LEU A 174 -2.56 3.03 3.61
N ILE A 175 -2.76 3.25 2.31
CA ILE A 175 -2.30 4.47 1.61
C ILE A 175 -2.95 5.71 2.22
N SER A 176 -4.25 5.67 2.50
CA SER A 176 -4.98 6.78 3.11
C SER A 176 -4.51 7.08 4.53
N ALA A 177 -4.27 6.05 5.34
CA ALA A 177 -3.71 6.19 6.68
C ALA A 177 -2.32 6.82 6.64
N GLN A 178 -1.45 6.37 5.73
CA GLN A 178 -0.12 6.93 5.57
C GLN A 178 -0.17 8.41 5.20
N LYS A 179 -1.02 8.80 4.23
CA LYS A 179 -1.20 10.21 3.85
C LYS A 179 -1.59 11.09 5.05
N LYS A 180 -2.47 10.59 5.92
CA LYS A 180 -2.87 11.29 7.16
C LYS A 180 -1.71 11.38 8.15
N ALA A 181 -0.96 10.30 8.35
CA ALA A 181 0.19 10.28 9.26
C ALA A 181 1.32 11.21 8.77
N GLU A 182 1.59 11.24 7.46
CA GLU A 182 2.53 12.17 6.81
C GLU A 182 2.11 13.62 7.04
N LYS A 183 0.85 13.97 6.73
CA LYS A 183 0.33 15.33 6.86
C LYS A 183 0.43 15.85 8.30
N ASN A 184 0.17 14.98 9.27
CA ASN A 184 0.19 15.33 10.70
C ASN A 184 1.56 15.10 11.35
N LYS A 185 2.60 14.73 10.59
CA LYS A 185 3.95 14.42 11.09
C LYS A 185 3.94 13.44 12.27
N LEU A 186 3.17 12.36 12.16
CA LEU A 186 3.10 11.33 13.21
C LEU A 186 4.28 10.36 13.12
N GLY A 187 4.81 9.93 14.27
CA GLY A 187 5.86 8.91 14.34
C GLY A 187 7.07 9.22 13.45
N ILE A 188 7.44 8.28 12.58
CA ILE A 188 8.60 8.40 11.68
C ILE A 188 8.52 9.62 10.77
N TRP A 189 7.31 10.10 10.46
CA TRP A 189 7.09 11.24 9.58
C TRP A 189 7.52 12.58 10.20
N ALA A 190 7.82 12.62 11.51
CA ALA A 190 8.45 13.76 12.16
C ALA A 190 9.98 13.78 12.05
N TYR A 191 10.61 12.65 11.68
CA TYR A 191 12.07 12.54 11.69
C TYR A 191 12.69 13.01 10.37
N PRO A 192 13.82 13.75 10.41
CA PRO A 192 14.53 14.18 9.21
C PRO A 192 14.94 13.04 8.26
N ASP A 193 15.19 11.84 8.80
CA ASP A 193 15.54 10.64 8.03
C ASP A 193 14.51 10.28 6.97
N TYR A 194 13.22 10.52 7.25
CA TYR A 194 12.08 10.26 6.36
C TYR A 194 11.63 11.52 5.62
N ALA A 195 12.38 12.62 5.70
CA ALA A 195 12.14 13.79 4.86
C ALA A 195 12.64 13.54 3.42
N PRO A 196 11.83 13.88 2.41
CA PRO A 196 12.18 13.71 1.00
C PRO A 196 13.34 14.62 0.60
N PHE A 197 14.24 14.13 -0.27
CA PHE A 197 15.49 14.82 -0.63
C PHE A 197 15.75 14.82 -2.14
N PRO A 198 16.52 15.78 -2.70
CA PRO A 198 16.85 15.77 -4.13
C PRO A 198 17.48 14.44 -4.55
N ILE A 199 16.90 13.79 -5.56
CA ILE A 199 17.42 12.52 -6.07
C ILE A 199 18.82 12.67 -6.68
N THR A 200 19.18 13.87 -7.16
CA THR A 200 20.53 14.19 -7.65
C THR A 200 21.60 14.06 -6.57
N GLN A 201 21.22 14.12 -5.29
CA GLN A 201 22.12 13.97 -4.16
C GLN A 201 22.01 12.58 -3.49
N ILE A 202 21.48 11.57 -4.21
CA ILE A 202 21.31 10.21 -3.69
C ILE A 202 22.61 9.60 -3.14
N ALA A 203 23.76 9.95 -3.72
CA ALA A 203 25.08 9.49 -3.26
C ALA A 203 25.50 10.09 -1.90
N ASN A 204 24.95 11.25 -1.53
CA ASN A 204 25.31 11.98 -0.30
C ASN A 204 24.50 11.51 0.91
N ARG A 205 23.47 10.68 0.69
CA ARG A 205 22.56 10.25 1.74
C ARG A 205 23.24 9.19 2.61
N ARG A 206 23.41 9.52 3.90
CA ARG A 206 24.06 8.63 4.88
C ARG A 206 23.13 7.55 5.40
N THR A 207 21.82 7.84 5.45
CA THR A 207 20.80 6.92 5.94
C THR A 207 20.71 5.68 5.04
N ARG A 208 20.81 4.51 5.66
CA ARG A 208 20.55 3.21 5.01
C ARG A 208 19.05 2.89 5.16
N GLY A 209 18.50 2.08 4.25
CA GLY A 209 17.10 1.66 4.32
C GLY A 209 16.16 2.38 3.35
N TRP A 210 14.87 2.37 3.70
CA TRP A 210 13.80 2.97 2.90
C TRP A 210 13.87 4.48 2.95
N GLN A 211 13.80 5.12 1.78
CA GLN A 211 14.05 6.55 1.63
C GLN A 211 13.08 7.19 0.65
N ARG A 212 13.03 8.52 0.68
CA ARG A 212 12.17 9.34 -0.20
C ARG A 212 13.04 10.33 -0.95
N PHE A 213 12.88 10.37 -2.26
CA PHE A 213 13.59 11.31 -3.12
C PHE A 213 12.61 12.06 -4.00
N TYR A 214 12.98 13.26 -4.43
CA TYR A 214 12.23 13.96 -5.47
C TYR A 214 13.14 14.42 -6.61
N GLY A 215 12.57 14.50 -7.81
CA GLY A 215 13.24 14.97 -9.01
C GLY A 215 12.40 14.79 -10.25
N ASN A 216 12.98 15.11 -11.40
CA ASN A 216 12.30 15.10 -12.69
C ASN A 216 12.96 14.05 -13.58
N PRO A 217 12.28 12.94 -13.91
CA PRO A 217 12.82 11.98 -14.85
C PRO A 217 12.80 12.58 -16.26
N THR A 218 13.88 12.42 -17.00
CA THR A 218 14.10 13.05 -18.31
C THR A 218 13.99 12.08 -19.47
N SER A 219 14.17 10.79 -19.23
CA SER A 219 14.10 9.77 -20.28
C SER A 219 13.64 8.41 -19.78
N ILE A 220 13.15 7.59 -20.71
CA ILE A 220 12.77 6.20 -20.47
C ILE A 220 13.70 5.28 -21.25
N LYS A 221 14.21 4.22 -20.61
CA LYS A 221 14.82 3.08 -21.33
C LYS A 221 14.08 1.80 -21.00
N ARG A 222 13.83 0.99 -22.03
CA ARG A 222 13.11 -0.28 -21.91
C ARG A 222 14.05 -1.43 -22.27
N SER A 223 13.96 -2.51 -21.51
CA SER A 223 14.60 -3.78 -21.80
C SER A 223 13.60 -4.91 -21.62
N LYS A 224 14.01 -6.16 -21.90
CA LYS A 224 13.14 -7.34 -21.76
C LYS A 224 12.50 -7.46 -20.37
N LYS A 225 13.28 -7.22 -19.31
CA LYS A 225 12.83 -7.39 -17.92
C LYS A 225 12.34 -6.10 -17.27
N TYR A 226 12.92 -4.95 -17.61
CA TYR A 226 12.69 -3.71 -16.89
C TYR A 226 12.42 -2.53 -17.83
N SER A 227 11.54 -1.64 -17.39
CA SER A 227 11.45 -0.27 -17.88
C SER A 227 12.02 0.67 -16.82
N ARG A 228 12.72 1.72 -17.23
CA ARG A 228 13.45 2.63 -16.33
C ARG A 228 13.15 4.08 -16.66
N LEU A 229 12.91 4.89 -15.63
CA LEU A 229 12.86 6.35 -15.71
C LEU A 229 14.18 6.92 -15.17
N PHE A 230 14.94 7.61 -16.02
CA PHE A 230 16.24 8.17 -15.65
C PHE A 230 16.10 9.62 -15.19
N PHE A 231 16.79 9.97 -14.11
CA PHE A 231 16.95 11.34 -13.61
C PHE A 231 18.31 11.94 -13.98
N SER A 232 19.31 11.07 -14.20
CA SER A 232 20.63 11.37 -14.76
C SER A 232 21.15 10.12 -15.48
N ASN A 233 22.36 10.16 -16.04
CA ASN A 233 22.96 8.99 -16.69
C ASN A 233 23.18 7.80 -15.74
N ASN A 234 23.31 8.06 -14.43
CA ASN A 234 23.63 7.07 -13.41
C ASN A 234 22.56 6.93 -12.31
N ILE A 235 21.39 7.56 -12.45
CA ILE A 235 20.31 7.51 -11.47
C ILE A 235 18.98 7.21 -12.18
N ASP A 236 18.35 6.09 -11.83
CA ASP A 236 17.02 5.73 -12.32
C ASP A 236 16.08 5.21 -11.23
N ILE A 237 14.80 5.14 -11.58
CA ILE A 237 13.90 4.16 -10.98
C ILE A 237 13.54 3.10 -12.01
N ARG A 238 13.36 1.86 -11.55
CA ARG A 238 13.07 0.72 -12.41
C ARG A 238 11.76 0.03 -12.03
N PHE A 239 11.07 -0.45 -13.05
CA PHE A 239 9.83 -1.21 -12.96
C PHE A 239 10.05 -2.56 -13.63
N GLU A 240 9.68 -3.66 -12.98
CA GLU A 240 9.57 -4.92 -13.72
C GLU A 240 8.42 -4.81 -14.72
N ASN A 241 8.66 -5.21 -15.97
CA ASN A 241 7.67 -5.03 -17.04
C ASN A 241 6.32 -5.73 -16.74
N LYS A 242 6.32 -6.76 -15.88
CA LYS A 242 5.11 -7.46 -15.42
C LYS A 242 4.21 -6.62 -14.52
N TYR A 243 4.68 -5.50 -13.98
CA TYR A 243 3.88 -4.61 -13.12
C TYR A 243 3.47 -3.31 -13.82
N LEU A 244 3.86 -3.10 -15.09
CA LEU A 244 3.60 -1.82 -15.78
C LEU A 244 2.12 -1.51 -15.95
N THR A 245 1.25 -2.51 -16.00
CA THR A 245 -0.21 -2.33 -16.10
C THR A 245 -0.81 -1.65 -14.87
N LEU A 246 -0.09 -1.61 -13.75
CA LEU A 246 -0.51 -0.93 -12.53
C LEU A 246 -0.28 0.59 -12.61
N PHE A 247 0.58 1.04 -13.51
CA PHE A 247 0.99 2.44 -13.61
C PHE A 247 0.27 3.11 -14.78
N PRO A 248 0.01 4.43 -14.71
CA PRO A 248 -0.24 5.19 -15.93
C PRO A 248 0.96 5.06 -16.88
N PRO A 249 0.79 5.37 -18.18
CA PRO A 249 1.90 5.38 -19.13
C PRO A 249 3.10 6.13 -18.56
N LEU A 250 4.29 5.53 -18.57
CA LEU A 250 5.45 6.08 -17.87
C LEU A 250 5.85 7.46 -18.39
N GLU A 251 5.51 7.75 -19.65
CA GLU A 251 5.64 9.05 -20.30
C GLU A 251 4.96 10.17 -19.50
N THR A 252 3.88 9.87 -18.78
CA THR A 252 3.15 10.84 -17.96
C THR A 252 3.97 11.41 -16.80
N TYR A 253 5.08 10.75 -16.42
CA TYR A 253 6.00 11.20 -15.38
C TYR A 253 7.15 12.06 -15.92
N LEU A 254 7.41 12.05 -17.23
CA LEU A 254 8.55 12.78 -17.81
C LEU A 254 8.43 14.28 -17.55
N ASN A 255 9.56 14.88 -17.16
CA ASN A 255 9.73 16.30 -16.85
C ASN A 255 8.87 16.82 -15.68
N LYS A 256 8.04 15.98 -15.05
CA LYS A 256 7.30 16.34 -13.84
C LYS A 256 8.13 16.08 -12.61
N THR A 257 7.95 16.91 -11.59
CA THR A 257 8.54 16.64 -10.28
C THR A 257 7.77 15.50 -9.65
N ILE A 258 8.45 14.38 -9.42
CA ILE A 258 7.87 13.23 -8.72
C ILE A 258 8.65 12.97 -7.45
N GLU A 259 7.95 12.53 -6.40
CA GLU A 259 8.53 11.88 -5.25
C GLU A 259 8.53 10.36 -5.48
N VAL A 260 9.69 9.73 -5.29
CA VAL A 260 9.90 8.29 -5.39
C VAL A 260 10.31 7.75 -4.03
N ARG A 261 9.78 6.57 -3.68
CA ARG A 261 9.89 6.01 -2.34
C ARG A 261 10.38 4.57 -2.43
N GLY A 262 11.42 4.22 -1.68
CA GLY A 262 11.92 2.84 -1.68
C GLY A 262 13.36 2.71 -1.24
N TRP A 263 13.90 1.50 -1.42
CA TRP A 263 15.29 1.17 -1.13
C TRP A 263 16.20 1.48 -2.31
N VAL A 264 17.28 2.20 -2.03
CA VAL A 264 18.32 2.49 -3.01
C VAL A 264 19.19 1.25 -3.20
N SER A 265 19.32 0.80 -4.44
CA SER A 265 20.34 -0.17 -4.84
C SER A 265 21.46 0.55 -5.59
N ARG A 266 22.71 0.19 -5.29
CA ARG A 266 23.91 0.78 -5.91
C ARG A 266 24.75 -0.32 -6.56
N ARG A 267 25.17 -0.09 -7.81
CA ARG A 267 26.18 -0.90 -8.50
C ARG A 267 27.21 0.05 -9.11
N SER A 268 28.45 0.00 -8.62
CA SER A 268 29.47 1.02 -8.95
C SER A 268 28.98 2.44 -8.60
N ASP A 269 28.84 3.32 -9.58
CA ASP A 269 28.38 4.70 -9.50
C ASP A 269 26.90 4.84 -9.90
N HIS A 270 26.24 3.73 -10.24
CA HIS A 270 24.86 3.71 -10.68
C HIS A 270 23.90 3.39 -9.53
N TYR A 271 22.88 4.23 -9.36
CA TYR A 271 21.86 4.16 -8.32
C TYR A 271 20.50 3.88 -8.96
N SER A 272 19.76 2.93 -8.39
CA SER A 272 18.43 2.61 -8.89
C SER A 272 17.49 2.18 -7.76
N ILE A 273 16.23 2.61 -7.85
CA ILE A 273 15.16 2.25 -6.90
C ILE A 273 14.17 1.34 -7.63
N LEU A 274 13.86 0.18 -7.05
CA LEU A 274 12.83 -0.72 -7.60
C LEU A 274 11.44 -0.24 -7.17
N ILE A 275 10.56 -0.07 -8.15
CA ILE A 275 9.17 0.31 -7.94
C ILE A 275 8.26 -0.87 -8.33
N GLN A 276 7.46 -1.33 -7.38
CA GLN A 276 6.56 -2.49 -7.55
C GLN A 276 5.08 -2.12 -7.51
N HIS A 277 4.73 -0.95 -6.98
CA HIS A 277 3.35 -0.47 -6.85
C HIS A 277 3.29 1.06 -7.03
N PRO A 278 2.20 1.61 -7.61
CA PRO A 278 2.01 3.06 -7.80
C PRO A 278 2.11 3.89 -6.52
N SER A 279 1.78 3.32 -5.35
CA SER A 279 1.88 4.00 -4.06
C SER A 279 3.30 4.47 -3.69
N ALA A 280 4.33 3.98 -4.37
CA ALA A 280 5.72 4.40 -4.20
C ALA A 280 6.10 5.63 -5.04
N ILE A 281 5.19 6.16 -5.87
CA ILE A 281 5.40 7.37 -6.68
C ILE A 281 4.28 8.38 -6.38
N VAL A 282 4.66 9.63 -6.13
CA VAL A 282 3.71 10.74 -5.94
C VAL A 282 4.10 11.87 -6.86
N ILE A 283 3.17 12.33 -7.71
CA ILE A 283 3.38 13.55 -8.50
C ILE A 283 3.26 14.76 -7.55
N ARG A 284 4.29 15.62 -7.57
CA ARG A 284 4.37 16.83 -6.74
C ARG A 284 3.92 18.07 -7.50
#